data_AF-A0A2V1GR41-F1
#
_entry.id   AF-A0A2V1GR41-F1
#
_cell.length_a   1.000
_cell.length_b   1.000
_cell.length_c   1.000
_cell.angle_alpha   90.00
_cell.angle_beta   90.00
_cell.angle_gamma   90.00
#
_symmetry.space_group_name_H-M   'P 1'
#
loop_
_entity.id
_entity.type
_entity.pdbx_description
1 polymer ?
#
loop_
_entity_poly.entity_id
_entity_poly.type
_entity_poly.pdbx_seq_one_letter_code
_entity_poly.pdbx_strand_id
1 'polypeptide(L)'
;MDNRTMYKEISRLSTSDLLVFKMDYTRSIFLFKSLKLGLVGLSGIFVGHIIKPLISGQALAWVEYISAVLALYCVSGHLILDAWESSATALKELIVDLLAIRMSRAGKKS
;
A
#
# COMPACT_ATOMS: atom_id res chain seq x y z
N MET A 1 -7.12 4.04 -17.30
CA MET A 1 -5.89 4.64 -17.89
C MET A 1 -5.08 3.49 -18.47
N ASP A 2 -4.73 3.50 -19.75
CA ASP A 2 -4.10 2.35 -20.42
C ASP A 2 -2.61 2.23 -20.03
N ASN A 3 -2.18 1.04 -19.59
CA ASN A 3 -0.82 0.78 -19.08
C ASN A 3 0.28 1.18 -20.09
N ARG A 4 -0.02 1.12 -21.39
CA ARG A 4 0.90 1.53 -22.46
C ARG A 4 1.15 3.03 -22.50
N THR A 5 0.15 3.82 -22.16
CA THR A 5 0.25 5.29 -22.16
C THR A 5 1.12 5.75 -20.99
N MET A 6 0.93 5.17 -19.80
CA MET A 6 1.80 5.41 -18.64
C MET A 6 3.26 5.03 -18.92
N TYR A 7 3.51 3.89 -19.57
CA TYR A 7 4.87 3.48 -19.90
C TYR A 7 5.58 4.48 -20.84
N LYS A 8 4.87 4.95 -21.88
CA LYS A 8 5.42 5.94 -22.82
C LYS A 8 5.77 7.25 -22.12
N GLU A 9 4.90 7.71 -21.22
CA GLU A 9 5.09 8.95 -20.47
C GLU A 9 6.33 8.84 -19.56
N ILE A 10 6.42 7.79 -18.75
CA ILE A 10 7.57 7.52 -17.85
C ILE A 10 8.86 7.33 -18.65
N SER A 11 8.82 6.65 -19.81
CA SER A 11 10.00 6.44 -20.65
C SER A 11 10.57 7.73 -21.26
N ARG A 12 9.80 8.82 -21.27
CA ARG A 12 10.19 10.11 -21.85
C ARG A 12 10.89 11.02 -20.85
N LEU A 13 10.82 10.71 -19.55
CA LEU A 13 11.45 11.49 -18.49
C LEU A 13 12.98 11.29 -18.43
N SER A 14 13.66 12.34 -17.96
CA SER A 14 15.10 12.32 -17.72
C SER A 14 15.44 11.35 -16.58
N THR A 15 16.65 10.79 -16.62
CA THR A 15 17.11 9.80 -15.62
C THR A 15 17.07 10.36 -14.19
N SER A 16 17.32 11.66 -14.02
CA SER A 16 17.22 12.36 -12.74
C SER A 16 15.77 12.41 -12.23
N ASP A 17 14.79 12.65 -13.10
CA ASP A 17 13.38 12.69 -12.73
C ASP A 17 12.88 11.29 -12.36
N LEU A 18 13.31 10.24 -13.07
CA LEU A 18 13.00 8.85 -12.70
C LEU A 18 13.50 8.52 -11.28
N LEU A 19 14.66 9.04 -10.87
CA LEU A 19 15.19 8.84 -9.52
C LEU A 19 14.35 9.57 -8.46
N VAL A 20 13.90 10.79 -8.75
CA VAL A 20 12.99 11.53 -7.86
C VAL A 20 11.66 10.80 -7.72
N PHE A 21 11.06 10.36 -8.84
CA PHE A 21 9.83 9.56 -8.79
C PHE A 21 10.01 8.26 -8.01
N LYS A 22 11.13 7.55 -8.16
CA LYS A 22 11.44 6.35 -7.36
C LYS A 22 11.51 6.66 -5.86
N MET A 23 12.06 7.82 -5.49
CA MET A 23 12.14 8.27 -4.10
C MET A 23 10.74 8.56 -3.54
N ASP A 24 9.89 9.26 -4.30
CA ASP A 24 8.51 9.58 -3.90
C ASP A 24 7.64 8.33 -3.75
N TYR A 25 7.76 7.36 -4.67
CA TYR A 25 7.09 6.06 -4.52
C TYR A 25 7.62 5.27 -3.33
N THR A 26 8.93 5.32 -3.05
CA THR A 26 9.50 4.66 -1.87
C THR A 26 8.98 5.27 -0.57
N ARG A 27 8.88 6.60 -0.50
CA ARG A 27 8.27 7.31 0.63
C ARG A 27 6.79 6.93 0.79
N SER A 28 6.04 6.91 -0.31
CA SER A 28 4.61 6.55 -0.28
C SER A 28 4.37 5.11 0.18
N ILE A 29 5.17 4.15 -0.30
CA ILE A 29 5.12 2.75 0.16
C ILE A 29 5.40 2.66 1.66
N PHE A 30 6.40 3.40 2.16
CA PHE A 30 6.70 3.42 3.59
C PHE A 30 5.53 3.97 4.43
N LEU A 31 4.89 5.04 3.95
CA LEU A 31 3.70 5.59 4.60
C LEU A 31 2.53 4.59 4.60
N PHE A 32 2.28 3.89 3.48
CA PHE A 32 1.24 2.87 3.42
C PHE A 32 1.50 1.71 4.39
N LYS A 33 2.75 1.23 4.50
CA LYS A 33 3.12 0.21 5.48
C LYS A 33 2.88 0.67 6.92
N SER A 34 3.29 1.89 7.25
CA SER A 34 3.06 2.45 8.59
C SER A 34 1.56 2.59 8.91
N LEU A 35 0.77 3.04 7.93
CA LEU A 35 -0.68 3.23 8.07
C LEU A 35 -1.41 1.89 8.26
N LYS A 36 -1.02 0.85 7.51
CA LYS A 36 -1.53 -0.52 7.69
C LYS A 36 -1.24 -1.06 9.09
N LEU A 37 -0.03 -0.87 9.58
CA LEU A 37 0.37 -1.33 10.91
C LEU A 37 -0.45 -0.64 12.00
N GLY A 38 -0.77 0.65 11.82
CA GLY A 38 -1.71 1.38 12.66
C GLY A 38 -3.14 0.82 12.61
N LEU A 39 -3.65 0.49 11.41
CA LEU A 39 -4.97 -0.12 11.23
C LEU A 39 -5.07 -1.50 11.87
N VAL A 40 -4.01 -2.33 11.78
CA VAL A 40 -3.94 -3.61 12.47
C VAL A 40 -4.01 -3.41 13.98
N GLY A 41 -3.26 -2.45 14.53
CA GLY A 41 -3.31 -2.10 15.94
C GLY A 41 -4.71 -1.68 16.40
N LEU A 42 -5.37 -0.79 15.66
CA LEU A 42 -6.75 -0.36 15.93
C LEU A 42 -7.73 -1.53 15.85
N SER A 43 -7.63 -2.37 14.82
CA SER A 43 -8.49 -3.54 14.66
C SER A 43 -8.38 -4.51 15.84
N GLY A 44 -7.17 -4.69 16.39
CA GLY A 44 -6.92 -5.54 17.56
C GLY A 44 -7.63 -5.03 18.82
N ILE A 45 -7.71 -3.71 19.01
CA ILE A 45 -8.44 -3.10 20.13
C ILE A 45 -9.95 -3.39 20.00
N PHE A 46 -10.52 -3.17 18.81
CA PHE A 46 -11.95 -3.40 18.57
C PHE A 46 -12.32 -4.88 18.69
N VAL A 47 -11.49 -5.79 18.19
CA VAL A 47 -11.68 -7.24 18.34
C VAL A 47 -11.56 -7.66 19.81
N GLY A 48 -10.62 -7.07 20.56
CA GLY A 48 -10.46 -7.31 21.99
C GLY A 48 -11.70 -6.98 22.82
N HIS A 49 -12.48 -5.96 22.42
CA HIS A 49 -13.76 -5.65 23.06
C HIS A 49 -14.84 -6.70 22.78
N ILE A 50 -14.81 -7.38 21.63
CA ILE A 50 -15.84 -8.36 21.23
C ILE A 50 -15.54 -9.75 21.82
N ILE A 51 -14.26 -10.10 21.98
CA ILE A 51 -13.81 -11.42 22.44
C ILE A 51 -14.33 -11.76 23.85
N LYS A 52 -14.31 -10.80 24.77
CA LYS A 52 -14.74 -11.02 26.17
C LYS A 52 -16.21 -11.46 26.28
N PRO A 53 -17.19 -10.72 25.74
CA PRO A 53 -18.59 -11.13 25.80
C PRO A 53 -18.85 -12.40 25.01
N LEU A 54 -18.18 -12.59 23.86
CA LEU A 54 -18.31 -13.80 23.03
C LEU A 54 -17.90 -15.08 23.76
N ILE A 55 -16.77 -15.08 24.47
CA ILE A 55 -16.29 -16.25 25.24
C ILE A 55 -17.17 -16.50 26.47
N SER A 56 -17.69 -15.43 27.08
CA SER A 56 -18.57 -15.53 28.26
C SER A 56 -20.01 -15.95 27.94
N GLY A 57 -20.38 -16.10 26.66
CA GLY A 57 -21.74 -16.46 26.24
C GLY A 57 -22.79 -15.39 26.56
N GLN A 58 -22.37 -14.15 26.82
CA GLN A 58 -23.26 -13.04 27.12
C GLN A 58 -23.84 -12.45 25.83
N ALA A 59 -25.07 -11.95 25.91
CA ALA A 59 -25.66 -11.18 24.83
C ALA A 59 -24.80 -9.95 24.54
N LEU A 60 -24.42 -9.75 23.28
CA LEU A 60 -23.66 -8.59 22.84
C LEU A 60 -24.49 -7.33 23.08
N ALA A 61 -23.95 -6.36 23.80
CA ALA A 61 -24.58 -5.05 23.90
C ALA A 61 -24.33 -4.24 22.61
N TRP A 62 -25.01 -3.11 22.50
CA TRP A 62 -24.92 -2.22 21.34
C TRP A 62 -23.49 -1.76 21.04
N VAL A 63 -22.64 -1.66 22.08
CA VAL A 63 -21.25 -1.22 21.95
C VAL A 63 -20.39 -2.26 21.21
N GLU A 64 -20.61 -3.55 21.46
CA GLU A 64 -19.88 -4.62 20.79
C GLU A 64 -20.26 -4.74 19.31
N TYR A 65 -21.52 -4.51 18.96
CA TYR A 65 -21.95 -4.43 17.57
C TYR A 65 -21.27 -3.27 16.83
N ILE A 66 -21.19 -2.10 17.46
CA ILE A 66 -20.47 -0.94 16.92
C ILE A 66 -18.98 -1.29 16.73
N SER A 67 -18.36 -1.93 17.72
CA SER A 67 -16.96 -2.39 17.65
C SER A 67 -16.72 -3.37 16.50
N ALA A 68 -17.67 -4.29 16.24
CA ALA A 68 -17.58 -5.24 15.14
C ALA A 68 -17.64 -4.55 13.77
N VAL A 69 -18.52 -3.56 13.60
CA VAL A 69 -18.61 -2.75 12.38
C VAL A 69 -17.34 -1.93 12.17
N LEU A 70 -16.78 -1.32 13.23
CA LEU A 70 -15.52 -0.59 13.19
C LEU A 70 -14.33 -1.50 12.83
N ALA A 71 -14.29 -2.73 13.36
CA ALA A 71 -13.27 -3.71 13.01
C ALA A 71 -13.35 -4.09 11.52
N LEU A 72 -14.55 -4.35 10.99
CA LEU A 72 -14.75 -4.61 9.56
C LEU A 72 -14.33 -3.42 8.69
N TYR A 73 -14.62 -2.19 9.13
CA TYR A 73 -14.19 -0.99 8.45
C TYR A 73 -12.66 -0.87 8.41
N CYS A 74 -11.97 -1.14 9.52
CA CYS A 74 -10.50 -1.18 9.55
C CYS A 74 -9.92 -2.23 8.58
N VAL A 75 -10.52 -3.43 8.51
CA VAL A 75 -10.08 -4.47 7.57
C VAL A 75 -10.28 -4.02 6.12
N SER A 76 -11.42 -3.40 5.79
CA SER A 76 -11.66 -2.87 4.45
C SER A 76 -10.65 -1.78 4.06
N GLY A 77 -10.33 -0.88 5.00
CA GLY A 77 -9.30 0.14 4.81
C GLY A 77 -7.92 -0.47 4.59
N HIS A 78 -7.57 -1.54 5.33
CA HIS A 78 -6.32 -2.26 5.13
C HIS A 78 -6.21 -2.84 3.72
N LEU A 79 -7.27 -3.46 3.20
CA LEU A 79 -7.30 -4.03 1.84
C LEU A 79 -7.12 -2.96 0.75
N ILE A 80 -7.72 -1.78 0.94
CA ILE A 80 -7.55 -0.65 0.01
C ILE A 80 -6.10 -0.17 0.01
N LEU A 81 -5.50 -0.03 1.20
CA LEU A 81 -4.08 0.32 1.31
C LEU A 81 -3.16 -0.77 0.74
N ASP A 82 -3.54 -2.04 0.80
CA ASP A 82 -2.86 -3.15 0.13
C ASP A 82 -2.89 -3.00 -1.39
N ALA A 83 -4.05 -2.67 -1.95
CA ALA A 83 -4.17 -2.40 -3.37
C ALA A 83 -3.31 -1.19 -3.81
N TRP A 84 -3.27 -0.13 -3.00
CA TRP A 84 -2.46 1.06 -3.32
C TRP A 84 -0.96 0.82 -3.16
N GLU A 85 -0.53 0.10 -2.12
CA GLU A 85 0.88 -0.26 -1.94
C GLU A 85 1.37 -1.17 -3.06
N SER A 86 0.58 -2.19 -3.45
CA SER A 86 0.95 -3.09 -4.54
C SER A 86 1.06 -2.35 -5.88
N SER A 87 0.14 -1.42 -6.15
CA SER A 87 0.21 -0.55 -7.33
C SER A 87 1.47 0.34 -7.32
N ALA A 88 1.77 1.00 -6.20
CA ALA A 88 2.96 1.83 -6.05
C ALA A 88 4.27 1.02 -6.18
N THR A 89 4.27 -0.22 -5.70
CA THR A 89 5.41 -1.13 -5.78
C THR A 89 5.66 -1.56 -7.22
N ALA A 90 4.62 -1.94 -7.96
CA ALA A 90 4.73 -2.27 -9.38
C ALA A 90 5.27 -1.10 -10.21
N LEU A 91 4.87 0.14 -9.89
CA LEU A 91 5.39 1.34 -10.55
C LEU A 91 6.86 1.60 -10.22
N LYS A 92 7.25 1.39 -8.97
CA LYS A 92 8.64 1.48 -8.55
C LYS A 92 9.52 0.45 -9.29
N GLU A 93 9.06 -0.79 -9.43
CA GLU A 93 9.76 -1.84 -10.17
C GLU A 93 9.90 -1.46 -11.65
N LEU A 94 8.83 -0.96 -12.28
CA LEU A 94 8.85 -0.49 -13.66
C LEU A 94 9.91 0.60 -13.90
N ILE A 95 10.04 1.56 -12.97
CA ILE A 95 11.05 2.62 -13.02
C ILE A 95 12.46 2.03 -12.91
N VAL A 96 12.65 1.04 -12.04
CA VAL A 96 13.95 0.34 -11.86
C VAL A 96 14.34 -0.42 -13.11
N ASP A 97 13.42 -1.15 -13.74
CA ASP A 97 13.68 -1.87 -14.98
C ASP A 97 14.04 -0.92 -16.13
N LEU A 98 13.35 0.22 -16.25
CA LEU A 98 13.67 1.27 -17.22
C LEU A 98 15.08 1.85 -17.00
N LEU A 99 15.46 2.10 -15.75
CA LEU A 99 16.81 2.54 -15.38
C LEU A 99 17.86 1.48 -15.74
N ALA A 100 17.61 0.21 -15.44
CA ALA A 100 18.52 -0.90 -15.75
C ALA A 100 18.73 -1.06 -17.27
N ILE A 101 17.67 -0.98 -18.07
CA ILE A 101 17.75 -1.02 -19.54
C ILE A 101 18.57 0.15 -20.08
N ARG A 102 18.38 1.37 -19.56
CA ARG A 102 19.16 2.56 -19.98
C ARG A 102 20.64 2.42 -19.63
N MET A 103 20.96 1.93 -18.43
CA MET A 103 22.34 1.67 -17.98
C MET A 103 23.02 0.61 -18.85
N SER A 104 22.32 -0.49 -19.18
CA SER A 104 22.82 -1.54 -20.06
C SER A 104 23.10 -1.04 -21.48
N ARG A 105 22.27 -0.15 -22.02
CA ARG A 105 22.50 0.50 -23.33
C ARG A 105 23.65 1.50 -23.31
N ALA A 106 23.86 2.22 -22.21
CA ALA A 106 25.00 3.11 -22.05
C ALA A 106 26.32 2.34 -22.03
N GLY A 107 26.37 1.19 -21.35
CA GLY A 107 27.55 0.32 -21.31
C GLY A 107 27.91 -0.34 -22.66
N LYS A 108 26.96 -0.48 -23.59
CA LYS A 108 27.20 -0.99 -24.96
C LYS A 108 27.75 0.06 -25.94
N LYS A 109 27.78 1.33 -25.56
CA LYS A 109 28.31 2.43 -26.38
C LYS A 109 29.74 2.85 -25.99
N SER A 110 30.33 2.20 -24.99
CA SER A 110 31.74 2.29 -24.64
C SER A 110 32.49 1.08 -25.15
#